data_AF-D6LHL7-F1
#
_entry.id   AF-D6LHL7-F1
#
_cell.length_a   1.000
_cell.length_b   1.000
_cell.length_c   1.000
_cell.angle_alpha   90.00
_cell.angle_beta   90.00
_cell.angle_gamma   90.00
#
_symmetry.space_group_name_H-M   'P 1'
#
loop_
_entity.id
_entity.type
_entity.pdbx_description
1 polymer ?
#
loop_
_entity_poly.entity_id
_entity_poly.type
_entity_poly.pdbx_seq_one_letter_code
_entity_poly.pdbx_strand_id
1 'polypeptide(L)'
;MAGIKNEKEKDKAVVAENTNSTETNVNNETTNTEVVTQNQVTTEIKAEIKEDKTYIYIGEEVTKDGFILKYKGFYTSEQLNKIKNGMSNYEEIEGNFIDLDEYSEDK
;
A
#
# COMPACT_ATOMS: atom_id res chain seq x y z
N MET A 1 22.50 14.89 -64.56
CA MET A 1 21.45 14.95 -65.60
C MET A 1 20.28 14.11 -65.13
N ALA A 2 19.07 14.65 -65.21
CA ALA A 2 17.83 13.99 -64.81
C ALA A 2 17.45 12.87 -65.80
N GLY A 3 16.92 11.76 -65.28
CA GLY A 3 16.17 10.77 -66.04
C GLY A 3 14.79 10.62 -65.38
N ILE A 4 13.74 11.08 -66.05
CA ILE A 4 12.35 11.03 -65.60
C ILE A 4 11.59 9.98 -66.44
N LYS A 5 10.60 9.36 -65.79
CA LYS A 5 9.34 8.78 -66.30
C LYS A 5 9.36 7.28 -66.60
N ASN A 6 8.56 6.53 -65.84
CA ASN A 6 7.47 5.80 -66.46
C ASN A 6 6.23 5.74 -65.56
N GLU A 7 5.09 5.94 -66.21
CA GLU A 7 3.74 6.03 -65.66
C GLU A 7 3.10 4.64 -65.49
N LYS A 8 2.17 4.56 -64.53
CA LYS A 8 0.91 3.79 -64.49
C LYS A 8 0.90 2.32 -64.94
N GLU A 9 0.63 1.42 -64.00
CA GLU A 9 -0.61 0.60 -63.94
C GLU A 9 -0.62 -0.13 -62.59
N LYS A 10 -1.61 0.16 -61.72
CA LYS A 10 -2.82 -0.65 -61.57
C LYS A 10 -2.51 -2.06 -61.05
N ASP A 11 -2.53 -2.23 -59.73
CA ASP A 11 -3.16 -3.42 -59.19
C ASP A 11 -3.79 -3.17 -57.82
N LYS A 12 -4.83 -3.95 -57.62
CA LYS A 12 -5.90 -3.86 -56.65
C LYS A 12 -5.46 -4.53 -55.36
N ALA A 13 -5.48 -3.82 -54.24
CA ALA A 13 -5.52 -4.47 -52.94
C ALA A 13 -6.34 -3.64 -51.95
N VAL A 14 -7.59 -4.07 -51.82
CA VAL A 14 -8.41 -3.86 -50.62
C VAL A 14 -7.60 -4.34 -49.42
N VAL A 15 -7.29 -3.44 -48.49
CA VAL A 15 -7.15 -3.81 -47.08
C VAL A 15 -7.76 -2.68 -46.26
N ALA A 16 -9.00 -2.91 -45.82
CA ALA A 16 -9.57 -2.15 -44.72
C ALA A 16 -8.87 -2.62 -43.44
N GLU A 17 -7.79 -1.97 -43.05
CA GLU A 17 -7.30 -2.04 -41.67
C GLU A 17 -8.15 -1.08 -40.83
N ASN A 18 -9.38 -1.51 -40.52
CA ASN A 18 -10.01 -1.01 -39.30
C ASN A 18 -9.37 -1.79 -38.16
N THR A 19 -8.27 -1.27 -37.62
CA THR A 19 -7.67 -1.77 -36.40
C THR A 19 -8.69 -1.58 -35.29
N ASN A 20 -9.51 -2.61 -35.06
CA ASN A 20 -10.29 -2.73 -33.85
C ASN A 20 -9.29 -2.68 -32.70
N SER A 21 -9.18 -1.51 -32.07
CA SER A 21 -8.46 -1.35 -30.82
C SER A 21 -9.22 -2.13 -29.77
N THR A 22 -8.92 -3.41 -29.64
CA THR A 22 -9.22 -4.15 -28.42
C THR A 22 -8.20 -3.71 -27.38
N GLU A 23 -8.58 -2.74 -26.57
CA GLU A 23 -7.95 -2.49 -25.27
C GLU A 23 -8.29 -3.69 -24.37
N THR A 24 -7.54 -4.79 -24.49
CA THR A 24 -7.42 -5.75 -23.40
C THR A 24 -6.55 -5.11 -22.34
N ASN A 25 -7.18 -4.44 -21.37
CA ASN A 25 -6.53 -4.12 -20.11
C ASN A 25 -6.27 -5.45 -19.39
N VAL A 26 -5.04 -5.94 -19.55
CA VAL A 26 -4.55 -7.13 -18.86
C VAL A 26 -4.30 -6.73 -17.41
N ASN A 27 -5.25 -7.03 -16.55
CA ASN A 27 -5.04 -7.05 -15.11
C ASN A 27 -3.96 -8.09 -14.80
N ASN A 28 -2.68 -7.68 -14.78
CA ASN A 28 -1.58 -8.50 -14.29
C ASN A 28 -0.91 -7.78 -13.12
N GLU A 29 -1.70 -7.57 -12.06
CA GLU A 29 -1.17 -7.37 -10.72
C GLU A 29 -0.36 -8.63 -10.39
N THR A 30 0.97 -8.50 -10.46
CA THR A 30 1.88 -9.61 -10.15
C THR A 30 1.90 -9.73 -8.64
N THR A 31 0.93 -10.45 -8.08
CA THR A 31 0.96 -10.87 -6.69
C THR A 31 2.16 -11.80 -6.56
N ASN A 32 3.24 -11.30 -5.97
CA ASN A 32 4.35 -12.12 -5.52
C ASN A 32 3.79 -13.05 -4.43
N THR A 33 3.37 -14.25 -4.83
CA THR A 33 3.01 -15.33 -3.91
C THR A 33 4.32 -15.90 -3.35
N GLU A 34 4.90 -15.20 -2.37
CA GLU A 34 5.78 -15.86 -1.41
C GLU A 34 4.91 -16.75 -0.53
N VAL A 35 4.94 -18.05 -0.81
CA VAL A 35 4.42 -19.10 0.07
C VAL A 35 5.26 -19.07 1.35
N VAL A 36 4.82 -18.28 2.33
CA VAL A 36 5.26 -18.42 3.72
C VAL A 36 4.40 -19.52 4.33
N THR A 37 4.95 -20.73 4.36
CA THR A 37 4.37 -21.86 5.09
C THR A 37 4.22 -21.47 6.56
N GLN A 38 3.00 -21.13 6.98
CA GLN A 38 2.68 -20.92 8.39
C GLN A 38 2.79 -22.26 9.11
N ASN A 39 3.94 -22.49 9.77
CA ASN A 39 3.96 -23.39 10.90
C ASN A 39 3.05 -22.79 11.98
N GLN A 40 1.88 -23.39 12.10
CA GLN A 40 0.80 -23.02 12.99
C GLN A 40 1.30 -23.15 14.43
N VAL A 41 1.72 -22.04 15.04
CA VAL A 41 1.85 -21.96 16.49
C VAL A 41 0.45 -21.64 17.02
N THR A 42 -0.22 -22.67 17.51
CA THR A 42 -1.51 -22.58 18.20
C THR A 42 -1.30 -21.89 19.55
N THR A 43 -1.10 -20.57 19.53
CA THR A 43 -1.18 -19.76 20.74
C THR A 43 -2.65 -19.39 20.94
N GLU A 44 -3.20 -19.88 22.05
CA GLU A 44 -4.55 -19.67 22.53
C GLU A 44 -4.99 -18.21 22.33
N ILE A 45 -5.90 -17.98 21.38
CA ILE A 45 -6.54 -16.67 21.18
C ILE A 45 -7.55 -16.52 22.31
N LYS A 46 -7.08 -16.05 23.48
CA LYS A 46 -7.95 -15.29 24.38
C LYS A 46 -8.52 -14.16 23.53
N ALA A 47 -9.80 -14.27 23.18
CA ALA A 47 -10.54 -13.20 22.55
C ALA A 47 -10.63 -12.04 23.54
N GLU A 48 -9.55 -11.25 23.60
CA GLU A 48 -9.57 -9.92 24.19
C GLU A 48 -10.48 -9.09 23.29
N ILE A 49 -11.56 -8.59 23.88
CA ILE A 49 -12.48 -7.67 23.23
C ILE A 49 -11.65 -6.43 22.93
N LYS A 50 -11.06 -6.35 21.73
CA LYS A 50 -10.26 -5.21 21.33
C LYS A 50 -11.21 -4.04 21.16
N GLU A 51 -11.18 -3.14 22.12
CA GLU A 51 -11.79 -1.84 21.97
C GLU A 51 -11.15 -1.14 20.76
N ASP A 52 -11.98 -0.65 19.83
CA ASP A 52 -11.57 0.11 18.65
C ASP A 52 -11.09 1.51 19.06
N LYS A 53 -10.05 1.55 19.89
CA LYS A 53 -9.39 2.77 20.34
C LYS A 53 -8.54 3.36 19.21
N THR A 54 -8.52 4.68 19.18
CA THR A 54 -7.60 5.46 18.36
C THR A 54 -6.66 6.21 19.29
N TYR A 55 -5.38 6.23 18.95
CA TYR A 55 -4.33 6.91 19.69
C TYR A 55 -3.77 8.07 18.89
N ILE A 56 -3.38 9.15 19.56
CA ILE A 56 -2.61 10.26 18.99
C ILE A 56 -1.17 10.14 19.45
N TYR A 57 -0.23 10.23 18.52
CA TYR A 57 1.18 10.34 18.84
C TYR A 57 1.60 11.79 19.08
N ILE A 58 2.11 12.13 20.27
CA ILE A 58 2.51 13.49 20.67
C ILE A 58 4.03 13.68 20.77
N GLY A 59 4.82 12.70 20.33
CA GLY A 59 6.29 12.76 20.33
C GLY A 59 6.88 13.47 19.12
N GLU A 60 8.21 13.53 19.06
CA GLU A 60 8.97 13.99 17.88
C GLU A 60 8.74 13.06 16.67
N GLU A 61 8.79 13.58 15.44
CA GLU A 61 8.61 12.74 14.26
C GLU A 61 9.72 11.67 14.17
N VAL A 62 9.32 10.39 14.07
CA VAL A 62 10.25 9.25 14.01
C VAL A 62 10.07 8.50 12.72
N THR A 63 11.18 8.17 12.05
CA THR A 63 11.19 7.18 10.97
C THR A 63 12.20 6.11 11.31
N LYS A 64 11.73 4.91 11.65
CA LYS A 64 12.59 3.81 12.11
C LYS A 64 11.90 2.47 11.87
N ASP A 65 12.68 1.43 11.56
CA ASP A 65 12.18 0.06 11.35
C ASP A 65 11.02 -0.04 10.33
N GLY A 66 10.99 0.88 9.35
CA GLY A 66 9.92 0.96 8.35
C GLY A 66 8.63 1.64 8.82
N PHE A 67 8.56 2.08 10.08
CA PHE A 67 7.46 2.86 10.62
C PHE A 67 7.73 4.36 10.50
N ILE A 68 6.67 5.13 10.25
CA ILE A 68 6.69 6.60 10.23
C ILE A 68 5.70 7.08 11.29
N LEU A 69 6.22 7.68 12.34
CA LEU A 69 5.47 8.34 13.41
C LEU A 69 5.47 9.84 13.18
N LYS A 70 4.27 10.42 13.01
CA LYS A 70 4.11 11.86 12.81
C LYS A 70 3.58 12.52 14.06
N TYR A 71 4.05 13.73 14.37
CA TYR A 71 3.47 14.54 15.44
C TYR A 71 1.97 14.76 15.16
N LYS A 72 1.14 14.46 16.16
CA LYS A 72 -0.33 14.41 16.08
C LYS A 72 -0.85 13.46 14.99
N GLY A 73 -0.09 12.41 14.67
CA GLY A 73 -0.56 11.30 13.84
C GLY A 73 -1.54 10.42 14.61
N PHE A 74 -2.57 9.92 13.91
CA PHE A 74 -3.57 9.02 14.47
C PHE A 74 -3.23 7.57 14.13
N TYR A 75 -3.32 6.70 15.13
CA TYR A 75 -3.00 5.28 15.02
C TYR A 75 -4.11 4.45 15.65
N THR A 76 -4.63 3.46 14.93
CA THR A 76 -5.58 2.51 15.51
C THR A 76 -4.88 1.55 16.48
N SER A 77 -5.63 0.89 17.37
CA SER A 77 -5.12 -0.20 18.20
C SER A 77 -4.33 -1.26 17.40
N GLU A 78 -4.76 -1.58 16.17
CA GLU A 78 -4.02 -2.53 15.32
C GLU A 78 -2.69 -1.96 14.85
N GLN A 79 -2.65 -0.70 14.41
CA GLN A 79 -1.41 -0.04 13.99
C GLN A 79 -0.44 0.11 15.17
N LEU A 80 -0.95 0.52 16.33
CA LEU A 80 -0.16 0.61 17.55
C LEU A 80 0.43 -0.74 17.95
N ASN A 81 -0.35 -1.83 17.84
CA ASN A 81 0.15 -3.17 18.09
C ASN A 81 1.24 -3.61 17.09
N LYS A 82 1.14 -3.23 15.81
CA LYS A 82 2.20 -3.48 14.82
C LYS A 82 3.47 -2.69 15.15
N ILE A 83 3.32 -1.43 15.56
CA ILE A 83 4.44 -0.59 15.99
C ILE A 83 5.08 -1.17 17.25
N LYS A 84 4.29 -1.53 18.27
CA LYS A 84 4.75 -2.12 19.53
C LYS A 84 5.59 -3.38 19.34
N ASN A 85 5.20 -4.25 18.42
CA ASN A 85 5.90 -5.51 18.16
C ASN A 85 6.97 -5.41 17.07
N GLY A 86 6.98 -4.34 16.27
CA GLY A 86 7.84 -4.20 15.09
C GLY A 86 8.90 -3.10 15.17
N MET A 87 8.70 -2.09 16.03
CA MET A 87 9.60 -0.95 16.15
C MET A 87 10.59 -1.15 17.28
N SER A 88 11.87 -1.03 16.97
CA SER A 88 12.93 -1.08 17.97
C SER A 88 12.86 0.15 18.86
N ASN A 89 12.96 -0.05 20.18
CA ASN A 89 12.85 0.98 21.20
C ASN A 89 11.44 1.59 21.34
N TYR A 90 10.40 0.81 21.06
CA TYR A 90 9.03 1.24 21.34
C TYR A 90 8.82 1.70 22.80
N GLU A 91 9.48 1.06 23.77
CA GLU A 91 9.39 1.42 25.20
C GLU A 91 9.80 2.88 25.49
N GLU A 92 10.71 3.45 24.68
CA GLU A 92 11.12 4.85 24.84
C GLU A 92 10.04 5.84 24.38
N ILE A 93 9.12 5.40 23.50
CA ILE A 93 8.12 6.24 22.86
C ILE A 93 6.67 5.85 23.20
N GLU A 94 6.44 4.76 23.93
CA GLU A 94 5.10 4.26 24.28
C GLU A 94 4.28 5.34 24.99
N GLY A 95 4.90 6.09 25.92
CA GLY A 95 4.26 7.18 26.63
C GLY A 95 3.87 8.40 25.76
N ASN A 96 4.29 8.43 24.50
CA ASN A 96 3.89 9.47 23.55
C ASN A 96 2.60 9.11 22.80
N PHE A 97 2.05 7.91 22.97
CA PHE A 97 0.74 7.54 22.43
C PHE A 97 -0.33 7.76 23.50
N ILE A 98 -1.26 8.67 23.22
CA ILE A 98 -2.38 8.99 24.12
C ILE A 98 -3.68 8.53 23.47
N ASP A 99 -4.57 7.89 24.23
CA ASP A 99 -5.93 7.58 23.79
C ASP A 99 -6.64 8.87 23.32
N LEU A 100 -7.29 8.83 22.15
CA LEU A 100 -7.95 9.99 21.56
C LEU A 100 -9.10 10.52 22.41
N ASP A 101 -9.84 9.61 23.05
CA ASP A 101 -10.93 9.95 23.97
C ASP A 101 -10.39 10.67 25.21
N GLU A 102 -9.30 10.18 25.79
CA GLU A 102 -8.62 10.82 26.93
C GLU A 102 -8.07 12.20 26.55
N TYR A 103 -7.46 12.32 25.37
CA TYR A 103 -6.98 13.59 24.84
C TYR A 103 -8.12 14.63 24.64
N SER A 104 -9.37 14.16 24.52
CA SER A 104 -10.54 15.02 24.30
C SER A 104 -11.25 15.46 25.58
N GLU A 105 -11.03 14.76 26.71
CA GLU A 105 -11.67 15.07 28.01
C GLU A 105 -11.04 16.27 28.74
N ASP A 106 -9.86 16.72 28.34
CA ASP A 106 -9.15 17.88 28.92
C ASP A 106 -9.70 19.26 28.44
N LYS A 107 -11.02 19.39 28.26
CA LYS A 107 -11.68 20.61 27.77
C LYS A 107 -12.76 21.19 28.68
#